data_AF-A0A920AC34-F1
#
_entry.id   AF-A0A920AC34-F1
#
_cell.length_a   1.000
_cell.length_b   1.000
_cell.length_c   1.000
_cell.angle_alpha   90.00
_cell.angle_beta   90.00
_cell.angle_gamma   90.00
#
_symmetry.space_group_name_H-M   'P 1'
#
loop_
_entity.id
_entity.type
_entity.pdbx_description
1 polymer ?
#
loop_
_entity_poly.entity_id
_entity_poly.type
_entity_poly.pdbx_seq_one_letter_code
_entity_poly.pdbx_strand_id
1 'polypeptide(L)'
;MVYFFAGIAKLNYDWLFDAMPMSIWLQAKTHWPILGGLFTEKWVAYSCSWAACVFDLTVAFFLFSKRYRPIAYFVLVIFHVITGLMFPIGMFPWIMISATLIFFSSDFHESIIAFISQIFNIKAKEQNFTRHLSFERN
;
A
#
# COMPACT_ATOMS: atom_id res chain seq x y z
N MET A 1 -2.23 10.89 7.14
CA MET A 1 -3.50 11.04 7.88
C MET A 1 -4.31 9.75 7.91
N VAL A 2 -4.67 9.15 6.76
CA VAL A 2 -5.53 7.95 6.69
C VAL A 2 -5.05 6.80 7.58
N TYR A 3 -3.78 6.37 7.46
CA TYR A 3 -3.23 5.28 8.28
C TYR A 3 -3.31 5.55 9.79
N PHE A 4 -2.90 6.75 10.22
CA PHE A 4 -2.90 7.11 11.63
C PHE A 4 -4.30 7.04 12.26
N PHE A 5 -5.32 7.60 11.60
CA PHE A 5 -6.70 7.51 12.08
C PHE A 5 -7.29 6.11 11.96
N ALA A 6 -6.92 5.35 10.92
CA ALA A 6 -7.29 3.94 10.82
C ALA A 6 -6.71 3.10 11.96
N GLY A 7 -5.50 3.44 12.43
CA GLY A 7 -4.86 2.83 13.59
C GLY A 7 -5.54 3.23 14.90
N ILE A 8 -5.87 4.52 15.08
CA ILE A 8 -6.63 4.99 16.26
C ILE A 8 -7.99 4.31 16.34
N ALA A 9 -8.70 4.16 15.21
CA ALA A 9 -9.98 3.47 15.18
C ALA A 9 -9.87 2.00 15.65
N LYS A 10 -8.69 1.39 15.56
CA LYS A 10 -8.38 0.03 16.01
C LYS A 10 -7.93 -0.04 17.47
N LEU A 11 -7.69 1.08 18.14
CA LEU A 11 -7.35 1.14 19.57
C LEU A 11 -8.63 1.04 20.44
N ASN A 12 -9.35 -0.06 20.28
CA ASN A 12 -10.55 -0.36 21.06
C ASN A 12 -10.55 -1.83 21.50
N TYR A 13 -11.41 -2.13 22.48
CA TYR A 13 -11.45 -3.46 23.11
C TYR A 13 -11.86 -4.55 22.10
N ASP A 14 -12.93 -4.33 21.35
CA ASP A 14 -13.47 -5.27 20.36
C ASP A 14 -12.43 -5.66 19.30
N TRP A 15 -11.60 -4.70 18.89
CA TRP A 15 -10.53 -4.93 17.94
C TRP A 15 -9.36 -5.70 18.58
N LEU A 16 -8.82 -5.22 19.70
CA LEU A 16 -7.54 -5.72 20.23
C LEU A 16 -7.69 -6.97 21.12
N PHE A 17 -8.76 -7.04 21.90
CA PHE A 17 -8.95 -8.06 22.94
C PHE A 17 -10.04 -9.08 22.61
N ASP A 18 -10.97 -8.76 21.70
CA ASP A 18 -11.91 -9.74 21.16
C ASP A 18 -11.57 -10.17 19.72
N ALA A 19 -10.66 -9.46 19.05
CA ALA A 19 -10.29 -9.69 17.65
C ALA A 19 -11.52 -9.82 16.73
N MET A 20 -12.62 -9.12 17.04
CA MET A 20 -13.93 -9.40 16.49
C MET A 20 -13.96 -9.28 14.96
N PRO A 21 -13.40 -8.21 14.33
CA PRO A 21 -13.42 -8.08 12.87
C PRO A 21 -12.59 -9.18 12.19
N MET A 22 -11.41 -9.49 12.74
CA MET A 22 -10.55 -10.53 12.18
C MET A 22 -11.17 -11.92 12.32
N SER A 23 -11.78 -12.21 13.47
CA SER A 23 -12.43 -13.50 13.71
C SER A 23 -13.56 -13.77 12.71
N ILE A 24 -14.39 -12.75 12.43
CA ILE A 24 -15.48 -12.85 11.46
C ILE A 24 -14.92 -13.03 10.04
N TRP A 25 -13.98 -12.18 9.64
CA TRP A 25 -13.51 -12.17 8.26
C TRP A 25 -12.61 -13.36 7.90
N LEU A 26 -11.77 -13.82 8.83
CA LEU A 26 -10.93 -15.02 8.64
C LEU A 26 -11.79 -16.28 8.51
N GLN A 27 -12.82 -16.43 9.35
CA GLN A 27 -13.72 -17.57 9.28
C GLN A 27 -14.44 -17.67 7.93
N ALA A 28 -14.77 -16.54 7.29
CA ALA A 28 -15.34 -16.51 5.95
C ALA A 28 -14.39 -17.02 4.84
N LYS A 29 -13.08 -17.15 5.12
CA LYS A 29 -12.04 -17.59 4.17
C LYS A 29 -11.50 -19.00 4.45
N THR A 30 -12.13 -19.74 5.34
CA THR A 30 -11.71 -21.11 5.73
C THR A 30 -11.72 -22.14 4.59
N HIS A 31 -12.38 -21.85 3.48
CA HIS A 31 -12.37 -22.67 2.26
C HIS A 31 -11.06 -22.59 1.46
N TRP A 32 -10.09 -21.76 1.87
CA TRP A 32 -8.81 -21.64 1.16
C TRP A 32 -7.98 -22.93 1.31
N PRO A 33 -7.43 -23.48 0.20
CA PRO A 33 -6.84 -24.82 0.19
C PRO A 33 -5.61 -24.99 1.09
N ILE A 34 -4.83 -23.93 1.30
CA ILE A 34 -3.58 -23.97 2.07
C ILE A 34 -3.73 -23.30 3.45
N LEU A 35 -4.40 -22.14 3.49
CA LEU A 35 -4.49 -21.31 4.70
C LEU A 35 -5.81 -21.48 5.45
N GLY A 36 -6.79 -22.19 4.90
CA GLY A 36 -8.14 -22.27 5.46
C GLY A 36 -8.18 -22.80 6.90
N GLY A 37 -7.41 -23.85 7.19
CA GLY A 37 -7.29 -24.40 8.54
C GLY A 37 -6.53 -23.49 9.52
N LEU A 38 -5.68 -22.60 9.04
CA LEU A 38 -5.04 -21.59 9.88
C LEU A 38 -6.06 -20.53 10.32
N PHE A 39 -7.01 -20.19 9.45
CA PHE A 39 -8.00 -19.14 9.71
C PHE A 39 -9.07 -19.52 10.75
N THR A 40 -9.17 -20.80 11.14
CA THR A 40 -10.03 -21.22 12.26
C THR A 40 -9.39 -20.97 13.62
N GLU A 41 -8.08 -20.78 13.67
CA GLU A 41 -7.34 -20.64 14.92
C GLU A 41 -7.49 -19.24 15.51
N LYS A 42 -7.94 -19.16 16.77
CA LYS A 42 -8.15 -17.87 17.46
C LYS A 42 -6.89 -17.02 17.49
N TRP A 43 -5.73 -17.63 17.76
CA TRP A 43 -4.47 -16.90 17.84
C TRP A 43 -4.13 -16.17 16.54
N VAL A 44 -4.59 -16.67 15.39
CA VAL A 44 -4.37 -16.05 14.08
C VAL A 44 -5.21 -14.78 13.96
N ALA A 45 -6.47 -14.81 14.40
CA ALA A 45 -7.32 -13.62 14.45
C ALA A 45 -6.73 -12.53 15.34
N TYR A 46 -6.25 -12.89 16.54
CA TYR A 46 -5.55 -11.97 17.42
C TYR A 46 -4.28 -11.39 16.79
N SER A 47 -3.45 -12.26 16.18
CA SER A 47 -2.19 -11.84 15.54
C SER A 47 -2.45 -10.87 14.39
N CYS A 48 -3.41 -11.18 13.51
CA CYS A 48 -3.81 -10.29 12.43
C CYS A 48 -4.37 -8.97 12.95
N SER A 49 -5.13 -9.00 14.05
CA SER A 49 -5.77 -7.81 14.61
C SER A 49 -4.75 -6.82 15.15
N TRP A 50 -3.80 -7.31 15.96
CA TRP A 50 -2.70 -6.52 16.48
C TRP A 50 -1.74 -6.07 15.39
N ALA A 51 -1.39 -6.95 14.44
CA ALA A 51 -0.52 -6.59 13.33
C ALA A 51 -1.12 -5.47 12.48
N ALA A 52 -2.42 -5.51 12.17
CA ALA A 52 -3.10 -4.46 11.43
C ALA A 52 -3.12 -3.12 12.19
N CYS A 53 -3.36 -3.15 13.51
CA CYS A 53 -3.33 -1.94 14.33
C CYS A 53 -1.92 -1.31 14.38
N VAL A 54 -0.90 -2.12 14.66
CA VAL A 54 0.50 -1.65 14.72
C VAL A 54 0.95 -1.13 13.36
N PHE A 55 0.63 -1.84 12.28
CA PHE A 55 0.94 -1.39 10.93
C PHE A 55 0.34 -0.01 10.65
N ASP A 56 -0.96 0.18 10.87
CA ASP A 56 -1.65 1.45 10.59
C ASP A 56 -1.11 2.61 11.42
N LEU A 57 -0.76 2.36 12.69
CA LEU A 57 -0.17 3.38 13.55
C LEU A 57 1.26 3.75 13.16
N THR A 58 2.04 2.84 12.56
CA THR A 58 3.48 3.03 12.38
C THR A 58 3.91 3.32 10.94
N VAL A 59 3.20 2.81 9.93
CA VAL A 59 3.65 2.83 8.53
C VAL A 59 3.87 4.24 7.99
N ALA A 60 3.02 5.20 8.39
CA ALA A 60 3.16 6.59 7.97
C ALA A 60 4.51 7.19 8.43
N PHE A 61 4.92 6.91 9.67
CA PHE A 61 6.19 7.40 10.22
C PHE A 61 7.39 6.81 9.48
N PHE A 62 7.32 5.52 9.11
CA PHE A 62 8.38 4.88 8.34
C PHE A 62 8.46 5.37 6.89
N LEU A 63 7.33 5.71 6.26
CA LEU A 63 7.32 6.31 4.91
C LEU A 63 7.95 7.71 4.88
N PHE A 64 7.82 8.49 5.94
CA PHE A 64 8.49 9.80 6.05
C PHE A 64 10.02 9.66 6.10
N SER A 65 10.54 8.60 6.73
CA SER A 65 11.99 8.38 6.81
C SER A 65 12.57 7.89 5.49
N LYS A 66 13.45 8.68 4.85
CA LYS A 66 14.12 8.32 3.58
C LYS A 66 14.81 6.95 3.64
N ARG A 67 15.37 6.58 4.81
CA ARG A 67 16.06 5.30 5.01
C ARG A 67 15.11 4.10 5.02
N TYR A 68 13.96 4.24 5.66
CA TYR A 68 13.02 3.12 5.85
C TYR A 68 11.90 3.08 4.82
N ARG A 69 11.69 4.16 4.06
CA ARG A 69 10.65 4.28 3.04
C ARG A 69 10.52 3.10 2.09
N PRO A 70 11.58 2.58 1.43
CA PRO A 70 11.41 1.46 0.50
C PRO A 70 10.93 0.19 1.22
N ILE A 71 11.44 -0.07 2.42
CA ILE A 71 11.04 -1.21 3.25
C ILE A 71 9.58 -1.04 3.70
N ALA A 72 9.22 0.15 4.18
CA ALA A 72 7.87 0.48 4.62
C ALA A 72 6.86 0.35 3.48
N TYR A 73 7.22 0.83 2.28
CA TYR A 73 6.40 0.71 1.09
C TYR A 73 6.23 -0.75 0.66
N PHE A 74 7.28 -1.55 0.72
CA PHE A 74 7.19 -2.99 0.42
C PHE A 74 6.22 -3.71 1.38
N VAL A 75 6.37 -3.48 2.70
CA VAL A 75 5.45 -4.05 3.70
C VAL A 75 4.02 -3.55 3.49
N LEU A 76 3.85 -2.27 3.13
CA LEU A 76 2.56 -1.66 2.82
C LEU A 76 1.87 -2.33 1.63
N VAL A 77 2.61 -2.61 0.55
CA VAL A 77 2.08 -3.33 -0.61
C VAL A 77 1.60 -4.72 -0.20
N ILE A 78 2.42 -5.48 0.55
CA ILE A 78 2.04 -6.81 1.05
C ILE A 78 0.77 -6.71 1.91
N PHE A 79 0.73 -5.78 2.85
CA PHE A 79 -0.42 -5.58 3.73
C PHE A 79 -1.71 -5.27 2.94
N HIS A 80 -1.64 -4.39 1.95
CA HIS A 80 -2.79 -4.03 1.12
C HIS A 80 -3.22 -5.13 0.15
N VAL A 81 -2.27 -5.89 -0.41
CA VAL A 81 -2.60 -7.06 -1.24
C VAL A 81 -3.32 -8.11 -0.40
N ILE A 82 -2.79 -8.43 0.78
CA ILE A 82 -3.41 -9.38 1.70
C ILE A 82 -4.81 -8.92 2.10
N THR A 83 -4.95 -7.66 2.55
CA THR A 83 -6.26 -7.12 2.98
C THR A 83 -7.26 -7.03 1.81
N GLY A 84 -6.81 -6.73 0.59
CA GLY A 84 -7.66 -6.72 -0.60
C GLY A 84 -8.13 -8.10 -1.05
N LEU A 85 -7.32 -9.15 -0.84
CA LEU A 85 -7.72 -10.54 -1.11
C LEU A 85 -8.66 -11.08 -0.02
N MET A 86 -8.45 -10.66 1.23
CA MET A 86 -9.17 -11.20 2.38
C MET A 86 -10.49 -10.49 2.66
N PHE A 87 -10.55 -9.18 2.48
CA PHE A 87 -11.66 -8.36 2.93
C PHE A 87 -12.37 -7.68 1.76
N PRO A 88 -13.71 -7.59 1.76
CA PRO A 88 -14.48 -6.93 0.70
C PRO A 88 -14.44 -5.39 0.85
N ILE A 89 -13.25 -4.78 0.79
CA ILE A 89 -13.03 -3.33 1.00
C ILE A 89 -12.90 -2.59 -0.35
N GLY A 90 -13.21 -3.26 -1.46
CA GLY A 90 -13.27 -2.68 -2.80
C GLY A 90 -11.94 -2.11 -3.28
N MET A 91 -11.97 -0.90 -3.84
CA MET A 91 -10.80 -0.27 -4.47
C MET A 91 -9.79 0.32 -3.47
N PHE A 92 -10.13 0.35 -2.18
CA PHE A 92 -9.32 1.02 -1.16
C PHE A 92 -7.84 0.56 -1.14
N PRO A 93 -7.50 -0.75 -1.13
CA PRO A 93 -6.10 -1.16 -1.05
C PRO A 93 -5.26 -0.69 -2.24
N TRP A 94 -5.83 -0.73 -3.45
CA TRP A 94 -5.16 -0.31 -4.68
C TRP A 94 -4.92 1.21 -4.72
N ILE A 95 -5.92 1.97 -4.27
CA ILE A 95 -5.81 3.42 -4.14
C ILE A 95 -4.73 3.77 -3.12
N MET A 96 -4.68 3.07 -1.98
CA MET A 96 -3.70 3.34 -0.92
C MET A 96 -2.26 3.01 -1.33
N ILE A 97 -2.04 1.90 -2.05
CA ILE A 97 -0.74 1.58 -2.66
C ILE A 97 -0.29 2.68 -3.62
N SER A 98 -1.20 3.16 -4.47
CA SER A 98 -0.89 4.17 -5.48
C SER A 98 -0.66 5.55 -4.84
N ALA A 99 -1.54 5.97 -3.93
CA ALA A 99 -1.48 7.27 -3.28
C ALA A 99 -0.21 7.42 -2.43
N THR A 100 0.31 6.32 -1.85
CA THR A 100 1.53 6.38 -1.03
C THR A 100 2.81 6.49 -1.82
N LEU A 101 2.75 6.39 -3.16
CA LEU A 101 3.88 6.77 -4.02
C LEU A 101 4.25 8.25 -3.85
N ILE A 102 3.34 9.12 -3.37
CA ILE A 102 3.62 10.54 -3.09
C ILE A 102 4.78 10.76 -2.09
N PHE A 103 5.10 9.74 -1.29
CA PHE A 103 6.23 9.83 -0.36
C PHE A 103 7.59 9.69 -1.06
N PHE A 104 7.64 9.21 -2.30
CA PHE A 104 8.88 9.08 -3.07
C PHE A 104 9.30 10.40 -3.72
N SER A 105 10.57 10.50 -4.14
CA SER A 105 11.12 11.71 -4.75
C SER A 105 10.70 11.87 -6.20
N SER A 106 10.79 13.09 -6.74
CA SER A 106 10.63 13.39 -8.16
C SER A 106 11.45 12.44 -9.05
N ASP A 107 12.74 12.25 -8.72
CA ASP A 107 13.66 11.41 -9.51
C ASP A 107 13.18 9.96 -9.61
N PHE A 108 12.54 9.45 -8.56
CA PHE A 108 11.94 8.12 -8.57
C PHE A 108 10.74 8.07 -9.52
N HIS A 109 9.89 9.10 -9.49
CA HIS A 109 8.75 9.20 -10.41
C HIS A 109 9.20 9.34 -11.87
N GLU A 110 10.21 10.17 -12.14
CA GLU A 110 10.82 10.31 -13.47
C GLU A 110 11.40 8.99 -13.96
N SER A 111 12.07 8.23 -13.08
CA SER A 111 12.60 6.90 -13.39
C SER A 111 11.48 5.91 -13.78
N ILE A 112 10.35 5.92 -13.07
CA ILE A 112 9.19 5.09 -13.40
C ILE A 112 8.60 5.50 -14.76
N ILE A 113 8.43 6.81 -15.00
CA ILE A 113 7.88 7.32 -16.27
C ILE A 113 8.78 6.93 -17.44
N ALA A 114 10.10 7.06 -17.28
CA ALA A 114 11.07 6.65 -18.29
C ALA A 114 10.98 5.14 -18.58
N PHE A 115 10.92 4.31 -17.53
CA PHE A 115 10.76 2.86 -17.66
C PHE A 115 9.46 2.48 -18.39
N ILE A 116 8.33 3.08 -18.01
CA ILE A 116 7.04 2.84 -18.68
C ILE A 116 7.10 3.30 -20.15
N SER A 117 7.68 4.48 -20.41
CA SER A 117 7.81 5.01 -21.78
C SER A 117 8.65 4.11 -22.68
N GLN A 118 9.69 3.48 -22.13
CA GLN A 118 10.49 2.47 -22.85
C GLN A 118 9.65 1.22 -23.16
N ILE A 119 8.89 0.70 -22.20
CA ILE A 119 8.04 -0.48 -22.39
C ILE A 119 6.98 -0.23 -23.48
N PHE A 120 6.34 0.93 -23.46
CA PHE A 120 5.26 1.26 -24.39
C PHE A 120 5.74 1.96 -25.67
N ASN A 121 7.06 2.07 -25.88
CA ASN A 121 7.69 2.77 -27.02
C ASN A 121 7.08 4.15 -27.29
N ILE A 122 6.75 4.87 -26.21
CA ILE A 122 6.17 6.20 -26.28
C ILE A 122 7.33 7.13 -26.65
N LYS A 123 7.41 7.54 -27.92
CA LYS A 123 8.35 8.58 -28.36
C LYS A 123 8.03 9.86 -27.57
N ALA A 124 8.83 10.17 -26.57
CA ALA A 124 8.78 11.43 -25.85
C ALA A 124 9.01 12.58 -26.85
N LYS A 125 7.92 13.20 -27.29
CA LYS A 125 7.90 14.30 -28.25
C LYS A 125 8.19 15.61 -27.52
N GLU A 126 9.37 15.75 -26.93
CA GLU A 126 9.72 16.97 -26.16
C GLU A 126 11.07 17.60 -26.54
N GLN A 127 11.83 17.01 -27.45
CA GLN A 127 13.10 17.62 -27.93
C GLN A 127 12.94 18.60 -29.10
N ASN A 128 11.75 18.74 -29.69
CA ASN A 128 11.54 19.63 -30.85
C ASN A 128 11.12 21.07 -30.48
N PHE A 129 10.58 21.31 -29.28
CA PHE A 129 10.13 22.66 -28.88
C PHE A 129 11.32 23.56 -28.53
N THR A 130 12.32 23.04 -27.83
CA THR A 130 13.54 23.80 -27.46
C THR A 130 14.43 24.09 -28.67
N ARG A 131 14.43 23.21 -29.69
CA ARG A 131 15.13 23.48 -30.96
C ARG A 131 14.46 24.61 -31.74
N HIS A 132 13.14 24.66 -31.82
CA HIS A 132 12.44 25.70 -32.59
C HIS A 132 12.68 27.12 -32.03
N LEU A 133 12.76 27.27 -30.70
CA LEU A 133 13.07 28.55 -30.06
C LEU A 133 14.53 28.99 -30.22
N SER A 134 15.45 28.06 -30.49
CA SER A 134 16.85 28.39 -30.81
C SER A 134 17.08 28.75 -32.28
N PHE A 135 16.18 28.35 -33.18
CA PHE A 135 16.25 28.70 -34.61
C PHE A 135 15.59 30.04 -34.94
N GLU A 136 14.60 30.50 -34.17
CA GLU A 136 13.96 31.82 -34.39
C GLU A 136 14.70 33.00 -33.73
N ARG A 137 15.87 32.76 -33.12
CA ARG A 137 16.72 33.79 -32.50
C ARG A 137 17.95 34.18 -33.33
N ASN A 138 18.10 33.66 -34.55
CA ASN A 138 19.11 34.06 -35.53
C ASN A 138 18.44 34.68 -36.76
#